data_AF-A0A7S3B7X7-F1
#
_entry.id   AF-A0A7S3B7X7-F1
#
_cell.length_a   1.000
_cell.length_b   1.000
_cell.length_c   1.000
_cell.angle_alpha   90.00
_cell.angle_beta   90.00
_cell.angle_gamma   90.00
#
_symmetry.space_group_name_H-M   'P 1'
#
loop_
_entity.id
_entity.type
_entity.pdbx_description
1 polymer ?
#
loop_
_entity_poly.entity_id
_entity_poly.type
_entity_poly.pdbx_seq_one_letter_code
_entity_poly.pdbx_strand_id
1 'polypeptide(L)'
;AAAAVAGDDDERARLAREELSALGRVIAAYGAYGDATRNEVARWEVALASLREEEQALVPRVAGRCKRARELVAANEAVLREALGFFDGGAEMLAAAEASGGRVPMDDVEKVRCVLRSLARDWSDEGAAEREACYAPLLEELRRVLPLPSLQHAGAVGGAADGA
;
A
#
# COMPACT_ATOMS: atom_id res chain seq x y z
N ALA A 1 -44.00 -6.91 -7.79
CA ALA A 1 -43.35 -7.06 -6.48
C ALA A 1 -42.26 -8.15 -6.53
N ALA A 2 -42.60 -9.43 -6.70
CA ALA A 2 -41.62 -10.53 -6.74
C ALA A 2 -40.53 -10.39 -7.84
N ALA A 3 -40.88 -9.97 -9.05
CA ALA A 3 -39.91 -9.75 -10.13
C ALA A 3 -38.97 -8.55 -9.88
N ALA A 4 -39.40 -7.56 -9.10
CA ALA A 4 -38.56 -6.42 -8.73
C ALA A 4 -37.60 -6.77 -7.59
N VAL A 5 -38.02 -7.64 -6.67
CA VAL A 5 -37.16 -8.18 -5.61
C VAL A 5 -36.12 -9.15 -6.18
N ALA A 6 -36.51 -10.04 -7.10
CA ALA A 6 -35.56 -10.92 -7.79
C ALA A 6 -34.53 -10.15 -8.63
N GLY A 7 -34.93 -9.05 -9.28
CA GLY A 7 -33.99 -8.17 -9.98
C GLY A 7 -33.02 -7.44 -9.05
N ASP A 8 -33.44 -7.10 -7.84
CA ASP A 8 -32.57 -6.49 -6.82
C ASP A 8 -31.59 -7.53 -6.24
N ASP A 9 -32.04 -8.77 -6.01
CA ASP A 9 -31.19 -9.87 -5.54
C ASP A 9 -30.14 -10.28 -6.57
N ASP A 10 -30.51 -10.36 -7.86
CA ASP A 10 -29.59 -10.67 -8.96
C ASP A 10 -28.52 -9.56 -9.13
N GLU A 11 -28.91 -8.30 -8.99
CA GLU A 11 -27.99 -7.17 -9.07
C GLU A 11 -27.02 -7.14 -7.89
N ARG A 12 -27.51 -7.39 -6.66
CA ARG A 12 -26.65 -7.55 -5.47
C ARG A 12 -25.65 -8.68 -5.66
N ALA A 13 -26.09 -9.82 -6.20
CA ALA A 13 -25.21 -10.96 -6.48
C ALA A 13 -24.19 -10.66 -7.58
N ARG A 14 -24.51 -9.80 -8.55
CA ARG A 14 -23.56 -9.31 -9.56
C ARG A 14 -22.51 -8.41 -8.92
N LEU A 15 -22.94 -7.41 -8.15
CA LEU A 15 -22.04 -6.47 -7.47
C LEU A 15 -21.08 -7.18 -6.52
N ALA A 16 -21.57 -8.13 -5.71
CA ALA A 16 -20.72 -8.92 -4.82
C ALA A 16 -19.63 -9.70 -5.57
N ARG A 17 -19.93 -10.22 -6.77
CA ARG A 17 -18.94 -10.90 -7.62
C ARG A 17 -17.91 -9.93 -8.20
N GLU A 18 -18.35 -8.75 -8.62
CA GLU A 18 -17.45 -7.69 -9.10
C GLU A 18 -16.53 -7.17 -7.99
N GLU A 19 -17.05 -6.99 -6.77
CA GLU A 19 -16.30 -6.62 -5.58
C GLU A 19 -15.24 -7.67 -5.23
N LEU A 20 -15.62 -8.95 -5.17
CA LEU A 20 -14.69 -10.04 -4.90
C LEU A 20 -13.57 -10.11 -5.95
N SER A 21 -13.92 -9.91 -7.23
CA SER A 21 -12.94 -9.86 -8.32
C SER A 21 -12.00 -8.65 -8.20
N ALA A 22 -12.53 -7.47 -7.86
CA ALA A 22 -11.74 -6.26 -7.65
C ALA A 22 -10.76 -6.43 -6.48
N LEU A 23 -11.23 -6.99 -5.36
CA LEU A 23 -10.39 -7.31 -4.20
C LEU A 23 -9.30 -8.32 -4.53
N GLY A 24 -9.64 -9.38 -5.28
CA GLY A 24 -8.65 -10.36 -5.75
C GLY A 24 -7.52 -9.71 -6.57
N ARG A 25 -7.83 -8.75 -7.46
CA ARG A 25 -6.82 -7.99 -8.20
C ARG A 25 -5.92 -7.15 -7.28
N VAL A 26 -6.48 -6.55 -6.23
CA VAL A 26 -5.70 -5.78 -5.25
C VAL A 26 -4.74 -6.70 -4.48
N ILE A 27 -5.18 -7.86 -4.01
CA ILE A 27 -4.27 -8.85 -3.37
C ILE A 27 -3.16 -9.25 -4.32
N ALA A 28 -3.52 -9.63 -5.55
CA ALA A 28 -2.55 -10.04 -6.55
C ALA A 28 -1.48 -8.96 -6.77
N ALA A 29 -1.88 -7.68 -6.80
CA ALA A 29 -0.94 -6.57 -6.93
C ALA A 29 -0.03 -6.39 -5.72
N TYR A 30 -0.54 -6.52 -4.50
CA TYR A 30 0.28 -6.49 -3.28
C TYR A 30 1.30 -7.63 -3.28
N GLY A 31 0.88 -8.85 -3.63
CA GLY A 31 1.77 -10.01 -3.75
C GLY A 31 2.83 -9.84 -4.83
N ALA A 32 2.47 -9.24 -5.98
CA ALA A 32 3.38 -9.05 -7.11
C ALA A 32 4.41 -7.90 -6.91
N TYR A 33 4.19 -7.00 -5.96
CA TYR A 33 5.05 -5.82 -5.76
C TYR A 33 6.53 -6.17 -5.59
N GLY A 34 6.83 -7.16 -4.75
CA GLY A 34 8.20 -7.54 -4.40
C GLY A 34 8.98 -8.00 -5.63
N ASP A 35 8.43 -8.95 -6.39
CA ASP A 35 9.06 -9.49 -7.59
C ASP A 35 9.15 -8.45 -8.71
N ALA A 36 8.08 -7.69 -8.95
CA ALA A 36 8.07 -6.65 -9.98
C ALA A 36 9.17 -5.59 -9.72
N THR A 37 9.31 -5.15 -8.46
CA THR A 37 10.29 -4.12 -8.10
C THR A 37 11.71 -4.69 -8.01
N ARG A 38 11.91 -5.93 -7.55
CA ARG A 38 13.21 -6.61 -7.63
C ARG A 38 13.69 -6.75 -9.06
N ASN A 39 12.82 -7.16 -9.98
CA ASN A 39 13.14 -7.29 -11.40
C ASN A 39 13.52 -5.93 -12.01
N GLU A 40 12.89 -4.85 -11.57
CA GLU A 40 13.29 -3.50 -11.97
C GLU A 40 14.70 -3.14 -11.50
N VAL A 41 15.02 -3.38 -10.22
CA VAL A 41 16.37 -3.14 -9.68
C VAL A 41 17.41 -4.01 -10.37
N ALA A 42 17.10 -5.28 -10.63
CA ALA A 42 18.01 -6.18 -11.34
C ALA A 42 18.34 -5.66 -12.75
N ARG A 43 17.37 -5.08 -13.47
CA ARG A 43 17.62 -4.44 -14.77
C ARG A 43 18.55 -3.25 -14.65
N TRP A 44 18.42 -2.43 -13.61
CA TRP A 44 19.36 -1.31 -13.38
C TRP A 44 20.78 -1.78 -13.12
N GLU A 45 20.94 -2.91 -12.45
CA GLU A 45 22.25 -3.48 -12.13
C GLU A 45 22.92 -4.11 -13.34
N VAL A 46 22.15 -4.81 -14.17
CA VAL A 46 22.62 -5.29 -15.47
C VAL A 46 23.02 -4.11 -16.35
N ALA A 47 22.21 -3.05 -16.38
CA ALA A 47 22.55 -1.84 -17.14
C ALA A 47 23.85 -1.20 -16.63
N LEU A 48 24.02 -1.06 -15.31
CA LEU A 48 25.28 -0.55 -14.73
C LEU A 48 26.48 -1.43 -15.09
N ALA A 49 26.34 -2.76 -14.99
CA ALA A 49 27.40 -3.71 -15.31
C ALA A 49 27.78 -3.73 -16.80
N SER A 50 26.86 -3.31 -17.68
CA SER A 50 27.11 -3.20 -19.12
C SER A 50 27.93 -1.97 -19.52
N LEU A 51 28.08 -0.98 -18.63
CA LEU A 51 28.88 0.22 -18.88
C LEU A 51 30.38 -0.08 -18.83
N ARG A 52 31.18 0.70 -19.57
CA ARG A 52 32.65 0.63 -19.50
C ARG A 52 33.14 1.19 -18.16
N GLU A 53 34.35 0.82 -17.73
CA GLU A 53 34.92 1.29 -16.45
C GLU A 53 34.98 2.82 -16.36
N GLU A 54 35.33 3.50 -17.46
CA GLU A 54 35.35 4.97 -17.56
C GLU A 54 33.97 5.60 -17.29
N GLU A 55 32.91 4.96 -17.77
CA GLU A 55 31.53 5.43 -17.63
C GLU A 55 30.99 5.11 -16.23
N GLN A 56 31.32 3.94 -15.69
CA GLN A 56 30.99 3.58 -14.30
C GLN A 56 31.66 4.54 -13.30
N ALA A 57 32.88 5.00 -13.60
CA ALA A 57 33.59 5.98 -12.78
C ALA A 57 32.89 7.35 -12.71
N LEU A 58 32.02 7.69 -13.67
CA LEU A 58 31.18 8.89 -13.63
C LEU A 58 29.96 8.73 -12.70
N VAL A 59 29.57 7.49 -12.38
CA VAL A 59 28.38 7.18 -11.58
C VAL A 59 28.67 6.26 -10.37
N PRO A 60 29.70 6.54 -9.55
CA PRO A 60 30.19 5.61 -8.53
C PRO A 60 29.17 5.28 -7.43
N ARG A 61 28.16 6.15 -7.24
CA ARG A 61 27.11 5.97 -6.23
C ARG A 61 25.99 5.03 -6.69
N VAL A 62 25.86 4.74 -7.98
CA VAL A 62 24.71 3.97 -8.51
C VAL A 62 24.74 2.54 -7.99
N ALA A 63 25.91 1.88 -7.94
CA ALA A 63 26.03 0.54 -7.37
C ALA A 63 25.48 0.47 -5.93
N GLY A 64 25.86 1.44 -5.09
CA GLY A 64 25.35 1.55 -3.71
C GLY A 64 23.85 1.81 -3.65
N ARG A 65 23.30 2.64 -4.57
CA ARG A 65 21.85 2.88 -4.67
C ARG A 65 21.09 1.61 -5.06
N CYS A 66 21.59 0.81 -6.00
CA CYS A 66 20.95 -0.45 -6.38
C CYS A 66 20.94 -1.46 -5.22
N LYS A 67 22.06 -1.60 -4.50
CA LYS A 67 22.12 -2.44 -3.29
C LYS A 67 21.08 -2.00 -2.26
N ARG A 68 21.06 -0.71 -1.92
CA ARG A 68 20.10 -0.16 -0.96
C ARG A 68 18.65 -0.30 -1.45
N ALA A 69 18.39 -0.16 -2.75
CA ALA A 69 17.07 -0.38 -3.31
C ALA A 69 16.58 -1.81 -3.09
N ARG A 70 17.44 -2.84 -3.27
CA ARG A 70 17.05 -4.24 -2.96
C ARG A 70 16.64 -4.43 -1.50
N GLU A 71 17.41 -3.86 -0.57
CA GLU A 71 17.13 -3.93 0.87
C GLU A 71 15.79 -3.27 1.19
N LEU A 72 15.52 -2.10 0.61
CA LEU A 72 14.25 -1.39 0.78
C LEU A 72 13.07 -2.13 0.14
N VAL A 73 13.26 -2.80 -0.99
CA VAL A 73 12.20 -3.63 -1.59
C VAL A 73 11.82 -4.78 -0.66
N ALA A 74 12.80 -5.43 -0.03
CA ALA A 74 12.53 -6.50 0.94
C ALA A 74 11.80 -5.97 2.18
N ALA A 75 12.21 -4.81 2.71
CA ALA A 75 11.53 -4.18 3.84
C ALA A 75 10.09 -3.78 3.51
N ASN A 76 9.86 -3.16 2.35
CA ASN A 76 8.53 -2.77 1.90
C ASN A 76 7.63 -3.99 1.67
N GLU A 77 8.16 -5.07 1.08
CA GLU A 77 7.40 -6.30 0.90
C GLU A 77 6.98 -6.91 2.24
N ALA A 78 7.84 -6.85 3.26
CA ALA A 78 7.47 -7.31 4.60
C ALA A 78 6.28 -6.52 5.16
N VAL A 79 6.29 -5.19 5.06
CA VAL A 79 5.18 -4.33 5.48
C VAL A 79 3.88 -4.67 4.74
N LEU A 80 3.96 -4.84 3.41
CA LEU A 80 2.79 -5.18 2.59
C LEU A 80 2.23 -6.57 2.92
N ARG A 81 3.11 -7.53 3.24
CA ARG A 81 2.71 -8.89 3.64
C ARG A 81 2.00 -8.88 4.99
N GLU A 82 2.51 -8.13 5.97
CA GLU A 82 1.83 -7.94 7.24
C GLU A 82 0.46 -7.30 7.03
N ALA A 83 0.37 -6.24 6.20
CA ALA A 83 -0.90 -5.60 5.89
C ALA A 83 -1.93 -6.57 5.28
N LEU A 84 -1.50 -7.49 4.40
CA LEU A 84 -2.36 -8.55 3.86
C LEU A 84 -2.80 -9.56 4.93
N GLY A 85 -1.98 -9.81 5.96
CA GLY A 85 -2.29 -10.74 7.05
C GLY A 85 -3.46 -10.31 7.93
N PHE A 86 -3.81 -9.01 7.95
CA PHE A 86 -4.94 -8.48 8.72
C PHE A 86 -6.30 -8.56 8.00
N PHE A 87 -6.36 -9.04 6.76
CA PHE A 87 -7.61 -9.13 6.02
C PHE A 87 -8.45 -10.36 6.44
N ASP A 88 -9.57 -10.12 7.13
CA ASP A 88 -10.63 -11.10 7.33
C ASP A 88 -11.26 -11.45 5.97
N GLY A 89 -11.27 -12.74 5.62
CA GLY A 89 -11.68 -13.24 4.28
C GLY A 89 -10.53 -13.65 3.36
N GLY A 90 -9.29 -13.69 3.88
CA GLY A 90 -8.07 -13.98 3.12
C GLY A 90 -8.13 -15.24 2.24
N ALA A 91 -8.86 -16.28 2.61
CA ALA A 91 -8.96 -17.50 1.80
C ALA A 91 -9.78 -17.30 0.50
N GLU A 92 -10.94 -16.64 0.58
CA GLU A 92 -11.81 -16.38 -0.58
C GLU A 92 -11.18 -15.34 -1.52
N MET A 93 -10.52 -14.35 -0.93
CA MET A 93 -9.84 -13.28 -1.65
C MET A 93 -8.54 -13.78 -2.30
N LEU A 94 -7.80 -14.68 -1.64
CA LEU A 94 -6.64 -15.36 -2.22
C LEU A 94 -7.08 -16.29 -3.36
N ALA A 95 -8.17 -17.04 -3.18
CA ALA A 95 -8.75 -17.84 -4.26
C ALA A 95 -9.21 -16.95 -5.43
N ALA A 96 -9.77 -15.76 -5.17
CA ALA A 96 -10.11 -14.80 -6.22
C ALA A 96 -8.86 -14.23 -6.92
N ALA A 97 -7.79 -13.98 -6.18
CA ALA A 97 -6.50 -13.56 -6.73
C ALA A 97 -5.88 -14.66 -7.61
N GLU A 98 -5.88 -15.92 -7.16
CA GLU A 98 -5.44 -17.08 -7.95
C GLU A 98 -6.30 -17.28 -9.20
N ALA A 99 -7.63 -17.19 -9.06
CA ALA A 99 -8.60 -17.29 -10.16
C ALA A 99 -8.48 -16.14 -11.16
N SER A 100 -7.98 -14.97 -10.73
CA SER A 100 -7.68 -13.85 -11.64
C SER A 100 -6.51 -14.15 -12.59
N GLY A 101 -5.76 -15.24 -12.34
CA GLY A 101 -5.12 -16.07 -13.37
C GLY A 101 -4.16 -15.36 -14.32
N GLY A 102 -3.59 -14.23 -13.93
CA GLY A 102 -2.98 -13.31 -14.89
C GLY A 102 -1.75 -12.59 -14.37
N ARG A 103 -0.91 -12.20 -15.34
CA ARG A 103 0.12 -11.18 -15.16
C ARG A 103 -0.54 -9.91 -14.60
N VAL A 104 -0.14 -9.51 -13.40
CA VAL A 104 -0.60 -8.26 -12.80
C VAL A 104 -0.15 -7.07 -13.65
N PRO A 105 -1.06 -6.17 -14.07
CA PRO A 105 -0.69 -4.93 -14.75
C PRO A 105 0.25 -4.08 -13.90
N MET A 106 1.25 -3.47 -14.53
CA MET A 106 2.19 -2.60 -13.80
C MET A 106 1.50 -1.40 -13.15
N ASP A 107 0.41 -0.92 -13.72
CA ASP A 107 -0.39 0.17 -13.15
C ASP A 107 -0.96 -0.19 -11.77
N ASP A 108 -1.33 -1.45 -11.56
CA ASP A 108 -1.81 -1.91 -10.25
C ASP A 108 -0.66 -2.03 -9.25
N VAL A 109 0.53 -2.46 -9.68
CA VAL A 109 1.74 -2.43 -8.84
C VAL A 109 2.12 -0.98 -8.47
N GLU A 110 1.93 -0.02 -9.37
CA GLU A 110 2.18 1.39 -9.06
C GLU A 110 1.18 1.96 -8.03
N LYS A 111 -0.06 1.47 -8.01
CA LYS A 111 -0.99 1.79 -6.92
C LYS A 111 -0.49 1.28 -5.57
N VAL A 112 0.14 0.10 -5.52
CA VAL A 112 0.77 -0.40 -4.27
C VAL A 112 1.92 0.51 -3.83
N ARG A 113 2.70 1.06 -4.76
CA ARG A 113 3.71 2.09 -4.45
C ARG A 113 3.09 3.38 -3.92
N CYS A 114 1.94 3.79 -4.44
CA CYS A 114 1.18 4.90 -3.86
C CYS A 114 0.77 4.61 -2.41
N VAL A 115 0.32 3.38 -2.10
CA VAL A 115 -0.03 3.00 -0.73
C VAL A 115 1.16 3.18 0.22
N LEU A 116 2.35 2.70 -0.15
CA LEU A 116 3.56 2.89 0.66
C LEU A 116 3.86 4.37 0.92
N ARG A 117 3.70 5.24 -0.10
CA ARG A 117 3.86 6.69 0.05
C ARG A 117 2.80 7.30 0.97
N SER A 118 1.54 6.90 0.82
CA SER A 118 0.46 7.36 1.69
C SER A 118 0.68 6.94 3.14
N LEU A 119 1.15 5.71 3.38
CA LEU A 119 1.50 5.25 4.73
C LEU A 119 2.58 6.13 5.36
N ALA A 120 3.65 6.44 4.62
CA ALA A 120 4.70 7.33 5.11
C ALA A 120 4.13 8.73 5.43
N ARG A 121 3.35 9.33 4.53
CA ARG A 121 2.73 10.64 4.75
C ARG A 121 1.83 10.64 5.99
N ASP A 122 0.99 9.63 6.14
CA ASP A 122 -0.07 9.64 7.17
C ASP A 122 0.43 9.14 8.54
N TRP A 123 1.49 8.32 8.58
CA TRP A 123 1.92 7.63 9.79
C TRP A 123 3.40 7.75 10.15
N SER A 124 4.22 8.45 9.36
CA SER A 124 5.63 8.71 9.72
C SER A 124 5.85 10.08 10.38
N ASP A 125 6.98 10.24 11.04
CA ASP A 125 7.41 11.52 11.60
C ASP A 125 7.70 12.55 10.50
N GLU A 126 8.30 12.11 9.38
CA GLU A 126 8.58 12.97 8.22
C GLU A 126 7.30 13.54 7.59
N GLY A 127 6.18 12.79 7.67
CA GLY A 127 4.88 13.24 7.19
C GLY A 127 4.20 14.31 8.06
N ALA A 128 4.71 14.59 9.26
CA ALA A 128 4.04 15.46 10.23
C ALA A 128 3.77 16.87 9.70
N ALA A 129 4.74 17.47 8.99
CA ALA A 129 4.58 18.81 8.42
C ALA A 129 3.48 18.87 7.35
N GLU A 130 3.36 17.83 6.52
CA GLU A 130 2.31 17.73 5.50
C GLU A 130 0.94 17.51 6.15
N ARG A 131 0.85 16.63 7.15
CA ARG A 131 -0.38 16.42 7.92
C ARG A 131 -0.86 17.68 8.60
N GLU A 132 0.04 18.45 9.21
CA GLU A 132 -0.31 19.72 9.84
C GLU A 132 -0.89 20.68 8.80
N ALA A 133 -0.20 20.88 7.68
CA ALA A 133 -0.65 21.79 6.62
C ALA A 133 -1.99 21.38 5.99
N CYS A 134 -2.23 20.08 5.80
CA CYS A 134 -3.42 19.56 5.14
C CYS A 134 -4.62 19.35 6.08
N TYR A 135 -4.38 18.84 7.30
CA TYR A 135 -5.45 18.41 8.21
C TYR A 135 -5.79 19.45 9.28
N ALA A 136 -4.84 20.29 9.72
CA ALA A 136 -5.12 21.28 10.77
C ALA A 136 -6.25 22.26 10.38
N PRO A 137 -6.30 22.82 9.15
CA PRO A 137 -7.39 23.71 8.77
C PRO A 137 -8.77 23.03 8.77
N LEU A 138 -8.82 21.75 8.37
CA LEU A 138 -10.06 20.97 8.38
C LEU A 138 -10.52 20.68 9.81
N LEU A 139 -9.59 20.32 10.69
CA LEU A 139 -9.88 20.04 12.10
C LEU A 139 -10.31 21.31 12.86
N GLU A 140 -9.72 22.46 12.54
CA GLU A 140 -10.13 23.76 13.09
C GLU A 140 -11.57 24.09 12.69
N GLU A 141 -11.92 23.96 11.42
CA GLU A 141 -13.28 24.17 10.94
C GLU A 141 -14.28 23.19 11.55
N LEU A 142 -13.91 21.92 11.69
CA LEU A 142 -14.74 20.93 12.37
C LEU A 142 -15.00 21.31 13.82
N ARG A 143 -13.98 21.75 14.58
CA ARG A 143 -14.14 22.21 15.97
C ARG A 143 -14.99 23.47 16.09
N ARG A 144 -14.91 24.35 15.09
CA ARG A 144 -15.69 25.60 15.04
C ARG A 144 -17.18 25.34 14.80
N VAL A 145 -17.52 24.42 13.89
CA VAL A 145 -18.91 24.13 13.50
C VAL A 145 -19.56 23.10 14.41
N LEU A 146 -18.79 22.12 14.88
CA LEU A 146 -19.25 21.06 15.77
C LEU A 146 -18.62 21.27 17.15
N PRO A 147 -19.32 21.93 18.09
CA PRO A 147 -18.87 22.01 19.48
C PRO A 147 -19.04 20.63 20.14
N LEU A 148 -18.17 19.70 19.78
CA LEU A 148 -18.07 18.41 20.44
C LEU A 148 -17.57 18.67 21.87
N PRO A 149 -18.21 18.06 22.89
CA PRO A 149 -17.62 18.00 24.22
C PRO A 149 -16.20 17.48 24.05
N SER A 150 -15.22 18.24 24.56
CA SER A 150 -13.81 17.97 24.40
C SER A 150 -13.50 16.48 24.59
N LEU A 151 -12.84 15.87 23.59
CA LEU A 151 -12.33 14.50 23.62
C LEU A 151 -11.21 14.38 24.69
N GLN A 152 -11.54 14.60 25.96
CA GLN A 152 -10.62 14.52 27.09
C GLN A 152 -10.20 13.07 27.41
N HIS A 153 -10.72 12.07 26.67
CA HIS A 153 -10.48 10.65 26.94
C HIS A 153 -9.73 9.91 25.83
N ALA A 154 -9.31 10.57 24.74
CA ALA A 154 -8.57 9.91 23.66
C ALA A 154 -7.02 9.96 23.83
N GLY A 155 -6.54 10.44 24.98
CA GLY A 155 -5.11 10.55 25.31
C GLY A 155 -4.54 9.39 26.12
N ALA A 156 -5.21 8.24 26.17
CA ALA A 156 -4.76 7.05 26.91
C ALA A 156 -4.38 5.88 25.99
N VAL A 157 -3.62 6.14 24.93
CA VAL A 157 -2.88 5.08 24.22
C VAL A 157 -1.47 5.62 23.95
N GLY A 158 -0.64 5.61 24.99
CA GLY A 158 0.72 6.14 24.93
C GLY A 158 1.32 6.36 26.32
N GLY A 159 1.45 5.29 27.11
CA GLY A 159 2.08 5.35 28.42
C GLY A 159 2.51 3.98 28.92
N ALA A 160 3.83 3.75 28.93
CA ALA A 160 4.56 2.72 29.65
C ALA A 160 4.37 1.25 29.21
N ALA A 161 5.20 0.83 28.25
CA ALA A 161 5.84 -0.48 28.34
C ALA A 161 7.33 -0.24 28.63
N ASP A 162 7.62 0.01 29.90
CA ASP A 162 8.97 0.05 30.45
C ASP A 162 9.04 -1.00 31.58
N GLY A 163 10.00 -1.90 31.46
CA GLY A 163 10.57 -2.75 32.51
C GLY A 163 9.67 -3.69 33.34
N ALA A 164 9.68 -4.98 32.98
CA ALA A 164 9.85 -6.10 33.92
C ALA A 164 10.43 -7.32 33.20
#